data_AF-I0T0J8-F1
#
_entry.id   AF-I0T0J8-F1
#
_cell.length_a   1.000
_cell.length_b   1.000
_cell.length_c   1.000
_cell.angle_alpha   90.00
_cell.angle_beta   90.00
_cell.angle_gamma   90.00
#
_symmetry.space_group_name_H-M   'P 1'
#
loop_
_entity.id
_entity.type
_entity.pdbx_description
1 polymer ?
#
loop_
_entity_poly.entity_id
_entity_poly.type
_entity_poly.pdbx_seq_one_letter_code
_entity_poly.pdbx_strand_id
1 'polypeptide(L)'
;MREFGEKIKRLRLAKKISRSEFCGDESELSIRQLIRIENGESRPTLTKLKYIAERLGVEDYKLMPSYIELDKEYLELKYFLMRTPTYEDETIAQKKESVFDKIFEEYYDRLPEEERFIIDVLQAYDDFGWWNDDSNLGMILQEYFDHILLKSKYEVNDILIIKLFLVRLVHQDTIIDEIEVNTFLVIADKILQQVEMFDIEYSFLIRDSLLLLLGIFEKIANYSQFEDILYKLNEITSKSYDYQKKPIIRLWEWRYALFVKKDYSVAENYFQEAKIFARMIDNSHLIEQLEKQWQHDLQDFFKNKH
;
A
#
# COMPACT_ATOMS: atom_id res chain seq x y z
N MET A 1 0.14 31.14 2.75
CA MET A 1 0.05 30.13 3.84
C MET A 1 0.18 30.71 5.24
N ARG A 2 1.13 31.60 5.53
CA ARG A 2 1.28 32.20 6.88
C ARG A 2 0.01 32.84 7.45
N GLU A 3 -0.66 33.71 6.69
CA GLU A 3 -1.90 34.36 7.14
C GLU A 3 -3.03 33.36 7.48
N PHE A 4 -3.11 32.26 6.73
CA PHE A 4 -4.06 31.18 6.99
C PHE A 4 -3.72 30.46 8.31
N GLY A 5 -2.45 30.10 8.51
CA GLY A 5 -1.98 29.49 9.76
C GLY A 5 -2.22 30.37 10.98
N GLU A 6 -1.90 31.66 10.87
CA GLU A 6 -2.14 32.64 11.93
C GLU A 6 -3.63 32.81 12.24
N LYS A 7 -4.49 32.76 11.22
CA LYS A 7 -5.94 32.80 11.38
C LYS A 7 -6.44 31.60 12.18
N ILE A 8 -5.99 30.38 11.86
CA ILE A 8 -6.32 29.16 12.64
C ILE A 8 -5.88 29.33 14.09
N LYS A 9 -4.61 29.70 14.31
CA LYS A 9 -4.04 29.89 15.65
C LYS A 9 -4.85 30.89 16.47
N ARG A 10 -5.20 32.03 15.87
CA ARG A 10 -6.01 33.08 16.52
C ARG A 10 -7.41 32.59 16.88
N LEU A 11 -8.10 31.90 15.96
CA LEU A 11 -9.45 31.38 16.22
C LEU A 11 -9.43 30.32 17.33
N ARG A 12 -8.44 29.41 17.32
CA ARG A 12 -8.28 28.40 18.37
C ARG A 12 -8.03 29.03 19.73
N LEU A 13 -7.11 30.01 19.81
CA LEU A 13 -6.80 30.72 21.06
C LEU A 13 -7.97 31.57 21.56
N ALA A 14 -8.74 32.20 20.66
CA ALA A 14 -9.96 32.94 21.04
C ALA A 14 -11.01 32.03 21.70
N LYS A 15 -11.09 30.77 21.27
CA LYS A 15 -11.91 29.73 21.91
C LYS A 15 -11.29 29.09 23.15
N LYS A 16 -10.05 29.47 23.51
CA LYS A 16 -9.27 28.90 24.64
C LYS A 16 -9.01 27.39 24.55
N ILE A 17 -8.94 26.85 23.33
CA ILE A 17 -8.71 25.42 23.09
C ILE A 17 -7.20 25.17 22.99
N SER A 18 -6.67 24.21 23.75
CA SER A 18 -5.25 23.80 23.63
C SER A 18 -5.01 23.00 22.34
N ARG A 19 -3.76 22.82 21.89
CA ARG A 19 -3.50 21.99 20.69
C ARG A 19 -3.87 20.53 20.90
N SER A 20 -3.56 19.98 22.08
CA SER A 20 -3.94 18.61 22.45
C SER A 20 -5.46 18.44 22.45
N GLU A 21 -6.19 19.36 23.07
CA GLU A 21 -7.66 19.33 23.05
C GLU A 21 -8.21 19.53 21.62
N PHE A 22 -7.56 20.35 20.80
CA PHE A 22 -7.98 20.59 19.43
C PHE A 22 -7.89 19.31 18.58
N CYS A 23 -6.77 18.58 18.70
CA CYS A 23 -6.43 17.37 17.96
C CYS A 23 -7.09 16.10 18.50
N GLY A 24 -7.58 16.10 19.74
CA GLY A 24 -8.26 14.94 20.33
C GLY A 24 -7.33 13.74 20.47
N ASP A 25 -7.68 12.63 19.81
CA ASP A 25 -6.90 11.39 19.78
C ASP A 25 -5.83 11.35 18.67
N GLU A 26 -5.65 12.46 17.95
CA GLU A 26 -4.70 12.62 16.84
C GLU A 26 -4.96 11.71 15.62
N SER A 27 -6.15 11.09 15.53
CA SER A 27 -6.53 10.25 14.39
C SER A 27 -6.65 11.05 13.08
N GLU A 28 -7.28 12.23 13.14
CA GLU A 28 -7.53 13.11 11.98
C GLU A 28 -6.44 14.16 11.77
N LEU A 29 -5.84 14.65 12.85
CA LEU A 29 -4.84 15.72 12.81
C LEU A 29 -3.92 15.64 14.01
N SER A 30 -2.63 15.38 13.79
CA SER A 30 -1.66 15.35 14.89
C SER A 30 -1.29 16.74 15.40
N ILE A 31 -0.79 16.81 16.63
CA ILE A 31 -0.32 18.07 17.24
C ILE A 31 0.82 18.67 16.41
N ARG A 32 1.73 17.83 15.88
CA ARG A 32 2.84 18.27 15.03
C ARG A 32 2.35 18.89 13.73
N GLN A 33 1.37 18.26 13.07
CA GLN A 33 0.77 18.78 11.85
C GLN A 33 0.06 20.11 12.12
N LEU A 34 -0.71 20.22 13.21
CA LEU A 34 -1.36 21.47 13.59
C LEU A 34 -0.34 22.60 13.81
N ILE A 35 0.82 22.32 14.43
CA ILE A 35 1.88 23.32 14.61
C ILE A 35 2.42 23.81 13.25
N ARG A 36 2.75 22.89 12.34
CA ARG A 36 3.25 23.24 11.00
C ARG A 36 2.22 24.06 10.21
N ILE A 37 0.93 23.69 10.30
CA ILE A 37 -0.17 24.43 9.67
C ILE A 37 -0.30 25.84 10.28
N GLU A 38 -0.31 25.96 11.62
CA GLU A 38 -0.41 27.26 12.30
C GLU A 38 0.76 28.19 12.00
N ASN A 39 1.95 27.64 11.75
CA ASN A 39 3.13 28.40 11.33
C ASN A 39 3.14 28.73 9.82
N GLY A 40 2.19 28.17 9.06
CA GLY A 40 2.12 28.32 7.61
C GLY A 40 3.20 27.55 6.85
N GLU A 41 3.82 26.56 7.49
CA GLU A 41 4.85 25.67 6.93
C GLU A 41 4.22 24.52 6.13
N SER A 42 2.99 24.16 6.45
CA SER A 42 2.27 23.04 5.83
C SER A 42 0.86 23.42 5.41
N ARG A 43 0.42 22.82 4.31
CA ARG A 43 -0.92 22.98 3.77
C ARG A 43 -1.78 21.77 4.12
N PRO A 44 -2.99 21.94 4.70
CA PRO A 44 -3.86 20.81 4.99
C PRO A 44 -4.51 20.25 3.72
N THR A 45 -4.76 18.95 3.73
CA THR A 45 -5.70 18.27 2.82
C THR A 45 -7.13 18.77 3.07
N LEU A 46 -8.04 18.46 2.15
CA LEU A 46 -9.43 18.91 2.28
C LEU A 46 -10.11 18.30 3.52
N THR A 47 -9.84 17.04 3.81
CA THR A 47 -10.33 16.34 5.02
C THR A 47 -9.88 17.07 6.28
N LYS A 48 -8.59 17.40 6.39
CA LYS A 48 -8.05 18.15 7.53
C LYS A 48 -8.59 19.56 7.60
N LEU A 49 -8.77 20.23 6.47
CA LEU A 49 -9.38 21.56 6.44
C LEU A 49 -10.80 21.51 7.03
N LYS A 50 -11.60 20.51 6.64
CA LYS A 50 -12.95 20.29 7.17
C LYS A 50 -12.93 20.00 8.67
N TYR A 51 -12.04 19.12 9.13
CA TYR A 51 -11.85 18.86 10.56
C TYR A 51 -11.50 20.14 11.33
N ILE A 52 -10.51 20.92 10.86
CA ILE A 52 -10.12 22.18 11.50
C ILE A 52 -11.30 23.17 11.53
N ALA A 53 -12.04 23.28 10.43
CA ALA A 53 -13.19 24.16 10.31
C ALA A 53 -14.31 23.78 11.29
N GLU A 54 -14.62 22.50 11.40
CA GLU A 54 -15.61 21.94 12.34
C GLU A 54 -15.22 22.24 13.80
N ARG A 55 -13.97 21.94 14.21
CA ARG A 55 -13.47 22.23 15.57
C ARG A 55 -13.51 23.74 15.88
N LEU A 56 -13.29 24.57 14.87
CA LEU A 56 -13.40 26.02 14.98
C LEU A 56 -14.84 26.54 14.83
N GLY A 57 -15.83 25.70 14.53
CA GLY A 57 -17.23 26.10 14.31
C GLY A 57 -17.37 27.14 13.20
N VAL A 58 -16.55 27.03 12.15
CA VAL A 58 -16.56 27.90 10.97
C VAL A 58 -16.69 27.03 9.73
N GLU A 59 -17.25 27.59 8.67
CA GLU A 59 -17.29 26.91 7.37
C GLU A 59 -15.87 26.83 6.77
N ASP A 60 -15.55 25.70 6.13
CA ASP A 60 -14.25 25.43 5.50
C ASP A 60 -13.89 26.46 4.42
N TYR A 61 -14.83 26.83 3.56
CA TYR A 61 -14.65 27.88 2.54
C TYR A 61 -14.43 29.26 3.17
N LYS A 62 -14.94 29.53 4.38
CA LYS A 62 -14.64 30.78 5.10
C LYS A 62 -13.25 30.73 5.71
N LEU A 63 -12.77 29.55 6.08
CA LEU A 63 -11.45 29.37 6.66
C LEU A 63 -10.38 29.54 5.57
N MET A 64 -10.54 28.88 4.43
CA MET A 64 -9.67 28.97 3.24
C MET A 64 -10.49 29.17 1.94
N PRO A 65 -10.87 30.41 1.60
CA PRO A 65 -11.68 30.68 0.39
C PRO A 65 -11.01 30.30 -0.93
N SER A 66 -9.68 30.34 -0.96
CA SER A 66 -8.86 30.02 -2.14
C SER A 66 -8.19 28.65 -1.97
N TYR A 67 -8.94 27.63 -1.56
CA TYR A 67 -8.41 26.28 -1.50
C TYR A 67 -8.05 25.79 -2.92
N ILE A 68 -6.84 25.28 -3.09
CA ILE A 68 -6.32 24.79 -4.38
C ILE A 68 -6.45 23.28 -4.41
N GLU A 69 -7.47 22.72 -5.06
CA GLU A 69 -7.56 21.27 -5.19
C GLU A 69 -6.32 20.65 -5.85
N LEU A 70 -6.12 19.35 -5.64
CA LEU A 70 -5.01 18.64 -6.28
C LEU A 70 -5.18 18.65 -7.80
N ASP A 71 -4.09 18.85 -8.52
CA ASP A 71 -4.09 18.82 -9.97
C ASP A 71 -4.57 17.46 -10.49
N LYS A 72 -5.49 17.48 -11.47
CA LYS A 72 -6.05 16.23 -12.03
C LYS A 72 -4.99 15.33 -12.63
N GLU A 73 -4.03 15.94 -13.32
CA GLU A 73 -2.90 15.23 -13.91
C GLU A 73 -2.03 14.56 -12.83
N TYR A 74 -1.78 15.23 -11.71
CA TYR A 74 -1.11 14.62 -10.56
C TYR A 74 -1.88 13.40 -10.03
N LEU A 75 -3.21 13.50 -9.90
CA LEU A 75 -4.03 12.38 -9.45
C LEU A 75 -3.97 11.17 -10.41
N GLU A 76 -3.93 11.43 -11.72
CA GLU A 76 -3.75 10.39 -12.74
C GLU A 76 -2.36 9.73 -12.65
N LEU A 77 -1.30 10.52 -12.47
CA LEU A 77 0.08 10.03 -12.28
C LEU A 77 0.18 9.18 -11.01
N LYS A 78 -0.37 9.66 -9.88
CA LYS A 78 -0.43 8.91 -8.61
C LYS A 78 -1.20 7.59 -8.79
N TYR A 79 -2.35 7.62 -9.46
CA TYR A 79 -3.13 6.41 -9.72
C TYR A 79 -2.35 5.41 -10.57
N PHE A 80 -1.66 5.87 -11.61
CA PHE A 80 -0.78 5.03 -12.43
C PHE A 80 0.30 4.34 -11.59
N LEU A 81 0.99 5.06 -10.70
CA LEU A 81 2.02 4.51 -9.82
C LEU A 81 1.46 3.44 -8.87
N MET A 82 0.29 3.67 -8.28
CA MET A 82 -0.36 2.72 -7.38
C MET A 82 -0.86 1.46 -8.11
N ARG A 83 -1.38 1.63 -9.32
CA ARG A 83 -2.15 0.61 -10.03
C ARG A 83 -1.31 -0.31 -10.90
N THR A 84 -0.23 0.21 -11.47
CA THR A 84 0.53 -0.47 -12.53
C THR A 84 1.43 -1.55 -11.94
N PRO A 85 1.21 -2.83 -12.27
CA PRO A 85 2.09 -3.89 -11.83
C PRO A 85 3.38 -3.91 -12.66
N THR A 86 4.53 -3.95 -11.99
CA THR A 86 5.83 -4.02 -12.68
C THR A 86 6.11 -5.40 -13.26
N TYR A 87 5.75 -6.49 -12.57
CA TYR A 87 6.07 -7.89 -12.97
C TYR A 87 7.54 -8.11 -13.36
N GLU A 88 8.44 -7.41 -12.69
CA GLU A 88 9.87 -7.40 -13.01
C GLU A 88 10.22 -6.93 -14.44
N ASP A 89 9.31 -6.21 -15.11
CA ASP A 89 9.52 -5.63 -16.43
C ASP A 89 10.24 -4.28 -16.34
N GLU A 90 11.49 -4.25 -16.81
CA GLU A 90 12.34 -3.05 -16.83
C GLU A 90 11.71 -1.88 -17.60
N THR A 91 10.92 -2.15 -18.65
CA THR A 91 10.26 -1.08 -19.42
C THR A 91 9.14 -0.41 -18.61
N ILE A 92 8.49 -1.16 -17.73
CA ILE A 92 7.47 -0.61 -16.82
C ILE A 92 8.16 0.14 -15.68
N ALA A 93 9.25 -0.41 -15.12
CA ALA A 93 10.04 0.26 -14.09
C ALA A 93 10.53 1.65 -14.56
N GLN A 94 11.13 1.73 -15.75
CA GLN A 94 11.58 2.98 -16.35
C GLN A 94 10.44 3.99 -16.57
N LYS A 95 9.23 3.51 -16.92
CA LYS A 95 8.06 4.40 -17.03
C LYS A 95 7.65 4.95 -15.68
N LYS A 96 7.66 4.14 -14.61
CA LYS A 96 7.36 4.61 -13.25
C LYS A 96 8.39 5.63 -12.78
N GLU A 97 9.67 5.39 -13.04
CA GLU A 97 10.75 6.36 -12.79
C GLU A 97 10.46 7.73 -13.43
N SER A 98 10.12 7.74 -14.72
CA SER A 98 9.79 8.99 -15.44
C SER A 98 8.54 9.71 -14.88
N VAL A 99 7.61 8.95 -14.30
CA VAL A 99 6.43 9.50 -13.64
C VAL A 99 6.81 10.12 -12.29
N PHE A 100 7.70 9.48 -11.52
CA PHE A 100 8.26 10.08 -10.31
C PHE A 100 8.99 11.37 -10.62
N ASP A 101 9.90 11.37 -11.61
CA ASP A 101 10.63 12.57 -12.03
C ASP A 101 9.68 13.74 -12.33
N LYS A 102 8.64 13.48 -13.13
CA LYS A 102 7.61 14.49 -13.43
C LYS A 102 6.89 14.98 -12.18
N ILE A 103 6.54 14.08 -11.25
CA ILE A 103 5.90 14.48 -9.99
C ILE A 103 6.82 15.40 -9.19
N PHE A 104 8.10 15.06 -9.06
CA PHE A 104 9.09 15.83 -8.33
C PHE A 104 9.36 17.20 -8.95
N GLU A 105 9.51 17.26 -10.27
CA GLU A 105 9.80 18.51 -10.99
C GLU A 105 8.60 19.46 -11.03
N GLU A 106 7.39 18.93 -11.27
CA GLU A 106 6.24 19.76 -11.59
C GLU A 106 5.29 19.98 -10.39
N TYR A 107 5.08 18.99 -9.51
CA TYR A 107 3.98 19.03 -8.53
C TYR A 107 4.43 19.03 -7.07
N TYR A 108 5.49 18.30 -6.74
CA TYR A 108 5.84 17.90 -5.37
C TYR A 108 5.87 19.07 -4.37
N ASP A 109 6.55 20.16 -4.69
CA ASP A 109 6.67 21.33 -3.81
C ASP A 109 5.34 22.03 -3.48
N ARG A 110 4.31 21.82 -4.30
CA ARG A 110 2.98 22.43 -4.15
C ARG A 110 1.98 21.52 -3.44
N LEU A 111 2.33 20.24 -3.28
CA LEU A 111 1.47 19.25 -2.66
C LEU A 111 1.34 19.50 -1.14
N PRO A 112 0.18 19.17 -0.55
CA PRO A 112 0.05 19.00 0.90
C PRO A 112 1.11 18.04 1.44
N GLU A 113 1.51 18.23 2.69
CA GLU A 113 2.54 17.41 3.34
C GLU A 113 2.22 15.91 3.30
N GLU A 114 0.94 15.55 3.48
CA GLU A 114 0.50 14.15 3.40
C GLU A 114 0.66 13.57 2.00
N GLU A 115 0.37 14.34 0.96
CA GLU A 115 0.48 13.87 -0.41
C GLU A 115 1.94 13.68 -0.81
N ARG A 116 2.85 14.59 -0.41
CA ARG A 116 4.30 14.39 -0.58
C ARG A 116 4.77 13.11 0.09
N PHE A 117 4.35 12.91 1.35
CA PHE A 117 4.68 11.70 2.09
C PHE A 117 4.20 10.43 1.38
N ILE A 118 3.00 10.43 0.78
CA ILE A 118 2.53 9.28 0.01
C ILE A 118 3.35 9.04 -1.25
N ILE A 119 3.82 10.10 -1.93
CA ILE A 119 4.76 9.95 -3.05
C ILE A 119 6.07 9.34 -2.58
N ASP A 120 6.62 9.79 -1.44
CA ASP A 120 7.85 9.24 -0.87
C ASP A 120 7.67 7.74 -0.50
N VAL A 121 6.50 7.35 0.02
CA VAL A 121 6.16 5.94 0.31
C VAL A 121 6.09 5.12 -0.98
N LEU A 122 5.48 5.64 -2.03
CA LEU A 122 5.36 4.95 -3.32
C LEU A 122 6.74 4.78 -3.98
N GLN A 123 7.58 5.81 -3.94
CA GLN A 123 8.94 5.75 -4.46
C GLN A 123 9.76 4.74 -3.66
N ALA A 124 9.76 4.82 -2.33
CA ALA A 124 10.47 3.86 -1.49
C ALA A 124 10.01 2.41 -1.71
N TYR A 125 8.72 2.19 -2.00
CA TYR A 125 8.19 0.87 -2.34
C TYR A 125 8.79 0.34 -3.65
N ASP A 126 8.84 1.17 -4.70
CA ASP A 126 9.38 0.78 -6.00
C ASP A 126 10.91 0.64 -5.94
N ASP A 127 11.62 1.58 -5.30
CA ASP A 127 13.08 1.56 -5.14
C ASP A 127 13.54 0.33 -4.37
N PHE A 128 12.86 0.00 -3.28
CA PHE A 128 13.17 -1.20 -2.52
C PHE A 128 12.85 -2.46 -3.34
N GLY A 129 11.70 -2.50 -4.02
CA GLY A 129 11.28 -3.66 -4.80
C GLY A 129 12.18 -3.95 -6.02
N TRP A 130 12.83 -2.93 -6.57
CA TRP A 130 13.62 -3.06 -7.80
C TRP A 130 15.13 -2.94 -7.58
N TRP A 131 15.57 -2.01 -6.74
CA TRP A 131 16.99 -1.74 -6.45
C TRP A 131 17.46 -2.26 -5.10
N ASN A 132 16.57 -2.79 -4.25
CA ASN A 132 16.85 -3.14 -2.86
C ASN A 132 17.44 -1.94 -2.08
N ASP A 133 16.99 -0.72 -2.40
CA ASP A 133 17.36 0.50 -1.68
C ASP A 133 16.42 0.70 -0.48
N ASP A 134 16.98 0.60 0.72
CA ASP A 134 16.25 0.74 1.99
C ASP A 134 16.42 2.12 2.65
N SER A 135 17.11 3.06 1.98
CA SER A 135 17.56 4.33 2.56
C SER A 135 16.44 5.14 3.23
N ASN A 136 15.24 5.15 2.62
CA ASN A 136 14.08 5.89 3.13
C ASN A 136 13.09 5.02 3.90
N LEU A 137 13.21 3.70 3.81
CA LEU A 137 12.22 2.75 4.30
C LEU A 137 12.11 2.77 5.83
N GLY A 138 13.25 2.70 6.52
CA GLY A 138 13.29 2.66 7.99
C GLY A 138 12.70 3.92 8.64
N MET A 139 13.01 5.10 8.09
CA MET A 139 12.51 6.38 8.59
C MET A 139 10.99 6.50 8.43
N ILE A 140 10.46 6.13 7.26
CA ILE A 140 9.03 6.17 6.96
C ILE A 140 8.25 5.23 7.89
N LEU A 141 8.73 4.00 8.10
CA LEU A 141 8.04 3.04 8.95
C LEU A 141 8.02 3.50 10.42
N GLN A 142 9.15 3.96 10.96
CA GLN A 142 9.23 4.37 12.37
C GLN A 142 8.26 5.49 12.74
N GLU A 143 7.94 6.40 11.81
CA GLU A 143 7.09 7.54 12.13
C GLU A 143 5.58 7.20 12.18
N TYR A 144 5.12 6.17 11.45
CA TYR A 144 3.69 5.94 11.22
C TYR A 144 3.15 4.60 11.73
N PHE A 145 4.01 3.61 11.98
CA PHE A 145 3.55 2.25 12.21
C PHE A 145 2.79 2.06 13.51
N ASP A 146 3.22 2.71 14.59
CA ASP A 146 2.56 2.61 15.90
C ASP A 146 1.08 3.06 15.83
N HIS A 147 0.80 4.11 15.06
CA HIS A 147 -0.57 4.60 14.87
C HIS A 147 -1.42 3.63 14.04
N ILE A 148 -0.85 3.05 12.98
CA ILE A 148 -1.52 2.07 12.11
C ILE A 148 -1.88 0.79 12.90
N LEU A 149 -1.02 0.36 13.81
CA LEU A 149 -1.26 -0.81 14.65
C LEU A 149 -2.38 -0.61 15.67
N LEU A 150 -2.84 0.63 15.93
CA LEU A 150 -3.96 0.91 16.82
C LEU A 150 -5.29 1.10 16.09
N LYS A 151 -5.27 1.46 14.80
CA LYS A 151 -6.49 1.68 14.00
C LYS A 151 -7.28 0.38 13.80
N SER A 152 -8.62 0.50 13.82
CA SER A 152 -9.58 -0.57 13.53
C SER A 152 -10.12 -0.54 12.10
N LYS A 153 -10.15 0.64 11.48
CA LYS A 153 -10.50 0.84 10.07
C LYS A 153 -9.33 1.52 9.38
N TYR A 154 -8.90 0.96 8.25
CA TYR A 154 -7.80 1.49 7.46
C TYR A 154 -8.29 2.37 6.33
N GLU A 155 -7.48 3.38 6.02
CA GLU A 155 -7.61 4.19 4.83
C GLU A 155 -6.60 3.74 3.77
N VAL A 156 -6.74 4.27 2.54
CA VAL A 156 -5.82 4.01 1.43
C VAL A 156 -4.37 4.25 1.84
N ASN A 157 -4.10 5.36 2.51
CA ASN A 157 -2.76 5.74 2.97
C ASN A 157 -2.19 4.75 3.99
N ASP A 158 -3.01 4.25 4.92
CA ASP A 158 -2.58 3.24 5.89
C ASP A 158 -2.15 1.95 5.16
N ILE A 159 -2.92 1.51 4.15
CA ILE A 159 -2.59 0.32 3.35
C ILE A 159 -1.29 0.51 2.56
N LEU A 160 -1.04 1.70 2.00
CA LEU A 160 0.21 1.97 1.27
C LEU A 160 1.44 1.85 2.18
N ILE A 161 1.37 2.39 3.40
CA ILE A 161 2.46 2.29 4.38
C ILE A 161 2.64 0.83 4.84
N ILE A 162 1.53 0.10 5.06
CA ILE A 162 1.59 -1.33 5.35
C ILE A 162 2.25 -2.10 4.20
N LYS A 163 1.93 -1.80 2.95
CA LYS A 163 2.58 -2.44 1.79
C LYS A 163 4.09 -2.22 1.79
N LEU A 164 4.57 -1.03 2.16
CA LEU A 164 6.00 -0.75 2.31
C LEU A 164 6.65 -1.64 3.38
N PHE A 165 5.98 -1.86 4.51
CA PHE A 165 6.45 -2.82 5.51
C PHE A 165 6.48 -4.25 4.95
N LEU A 166 5.39 -4.68 4.30
CA LEU A 166 5.28 -6.05 3.80
C LEU A 166 6.28 -6.37 2.68
N VAL A 167 6.57 -5.41 1.78
CA VAL A 167 7.56 -5.63 0.71
C VAL A 167 8.95 -5.85 1.30
N ARG A 168 9.31 -5.13 2.37
CA ARG A 168 10.55 -5.39 3.11
C ARG A 168 10.60 -6.83 3.62
N LEU A 169 9.54 -7.29 4.30
CA LEU A 169 9.53 -8.61 4.91
C LEU A 169 9.60 -9.75 3.88
N VAL A 170 8.94 -9.59 2.74
CA VAL A 170 8.89 -10.63 1.70
C VAL A 170 10.21 -10.75 0.92
N HIS A 171 11.04 -9.69 0.89
CA HIS A 171 12.30 -9.68 0.15
C HIS A 171 13.23 -10.81 0.60
N GLN A 172 13.90 -11.48 -0.34
CA GLN A 172 14.59 -12.75 -0.08
C GLN A 172 15.71 -12.61 0.97
N ASP A 173 16.45 -11.50 0.92
CA ASP A 173 17.60 -11.26 1.81
C ASP A 173 17.22 -10.76 3.21
N THR A 174 15.95 -10.42 3.44
CA THR A 174 15.52 -9.87 4.72
C THR A 174 15.38 -10.96 5.76
N ILE A 175 16.12 -10.86 6.87
CA ILE A 175 15.92 -11.74 8.03
C ILE A 175 14.81 -11.14 8.88
N ILE A 176 13.77 -11.94 9.16
CA ILE A 176 12.63 -11.52 9.96
C ILE A 176 12.85 -11.98 11.40
N ASP A 177 12.85 -11.04 12.35
CA ASP A 177 12.96 -11.36 13.77
C ASP A 177 11.60 -11.71 14.41
N GLU A 178 11.60 -12.19 15.66
CA GLU A 178 10.39 -12.60 16.36
C GLU A 178 9.40 -11.44 16.59
N ILE A 179 9.90 -10.22 16.79
CA ILE A 179 9.05 -9.04 16.99
C ILE A 179 8.34 -8.73 15.67
N GLU A 180 9.06 -8.74 14.56
CA GLU A 180 8.53 -8.51 13.22
C GLU A 180 7.52 -9.58 12.81
N VAL A 181 7.76 -10.86 13.15
CA VAL A 181 6.77 -11.94 12.94
C VAL A 181 5.48 -11.63 13.69
N ASN A 182 5.56 -11.26 14.98
CA ASN A 182 4.38 -10.92 15.78
C ASN A 182 3.63 -9.73 15.19
N THR A 183 4.35 -8.67 14.80
CA THR A 183 3.75 -7.50 14.16
C THR A 183 3.11 -7.84 12.82
N PHE A 184 3.76 -8.67 12.00
CA PHE A 184 3.22 -9.18 10.75
C PHE A 184 1.91 -9.94 10.95
N LEU A 185 1.83 -10.83 11.94
CA LEU A 185 0.61 -11.62 12.21
C LEU A 185 -0.57 -10.72 12.60
N VAL A 186 -0.33 -9.66 13.39
CA VAL A 186 -1.36 -8.67 13.72
C VAL A 186 -1.84 -7.94 12.47
N ILE A 187 -0.91 -7.55 11.58
CA ILE A 187 -1.24 -6.85 10.33
C ILE A 187 -2.01 -7.76 9.38
N ALA A 188 -1.61 -9.03 9.26
CA ALA A 188 -2.27 -10.00 8.40
C ALA A 188 -3.76 -10.17 8.78
N ASP A 189 -4.04 -10.35 10.08
CA ASP A 189 -5.41 -10.44 10.60
C ASP A 189 -6.21 -9.16 10.32
N LYS A 190 -5.60 -8.00 10.54
CA LYS A 190 -6.26 -6.72 10.25
C LYS A 190 -6.58 -6.53 8.78
N ILE A 191 -5.64 -6.82 7.87
CA ILE A 191 -5.88 -6.73 6.42
C ILE A 191 -7.03 -7.65 6.01
N LEU A 192 -7.08 -8.87 6.54
CA LEU A 192 -8.17 -9.81 6.26
C LEU A 192 -9.54 -9.26 6.69
N GLN A 193 -9.61 -8.59 7.83
CA GLN A 193 -10.83 -7.92 8.31
C GLN A 193 -11.22 -6.71 7.44
N GLN A 194 -10.26 -6.04 6.80
CA GLN A 194 -10.52 -4.88 5.93
C GLN A 194 -11.06 -5.26 4.55
N VAL A 195 -10.97 -6.53 4.10
CA VAL A 195 -11.35 -6.95 2.74
C VAL A 195 -12.78 -6.53 2.37
N GLU A 196 -13.70 -6.53 3.32
CA GLU A 196 -15.11 -6.19 3.11
C GLU A 196 -15.43 -4.71 3.40
N MET A 197 -14.48 -3.95 3.94
CA MET A 197 -14.68 -2.56 4.39
C MET A 197 -14.20 -1.52 3.36
N PHE A 198 -13.36 -1.92 2.41
CA PHE A 198 -12.79 -1.02 1.40
C PHE A 198 -13.71 -0.86 0.19
N ASP A 199 -13.73 0.35 -0.36
CA ASP A 199 -14.41 0.62 -1.62
C ASP A 199 -13.79 -0.19 -2.77
N ILE A 200 -14.64 -0.61 -3.70
CA ILE A 200 -14.24 -1.48 -4.80
C ILE A 200 -13.13 -0.87 -5.66
N GLU A 201 -13.09 0.46 -5.78
CA GLU A 201 -12.07 1.24 -6.49
C GLU A 201 -10.66 1.02 -5.93
N TYR A 202 -10.54 0.80 -4.62
CA TYR A 202 -9.26 0.62 -3.92
C TYR A 202 -9.00 -0.83 -3.50
N SER A 203 -9.90 -1.76 -3.85
CA SER A 203 -9.78 -3.19 -3.53
C SER A 203 -8.48 -3.82 -4.06
N PHE A 204 -7.89 -3.25 -5.12
CA PHE A 204 -6.61 -3.71 -5.64
C PHE A 204 -5.45 -3.54 -4.65
N LEU A 205 -5.50 -2.54 -3.77
CA LEU A 205 -4.47 -2.34 -2.74
C LEU A 205 -4.51 -3.47 -1.72
N ILE A 206 -5.72 -3.85 -1.28
CA ILE A 206 -5.91 -4.99 -0.37
C ILE A 206 -5.45 -6.28 -1.04
N ARG A 207 -5.85 -6.51 -2.30
CA ARG A 207 -5.38 -7.68 -3.07
C ARG A 207 -3.86 -7.75 -3.12
N ASP A 208 -3.20 -6.65 -3.44
CA ASP A 208 -1.74 -6.62 -3.55
C ASP A 208 -1.08 -6.87 -2.18
N SER A 209 -1.64 -6.33 -1.10
CA SER A 209 -1.19 -6.64 0.27
C SER A 209 -1.36 -8.11 0.61
N LEU A 210 -2.50 -8.72 0.29
CA LEU A 210 -2.74 -10.16 0.50
C LEU A 210 -1.74 -11.04 -0.26
N LEU A 211 -1.34 -10.64 -1.47
CA LEU A 211 -0.28 -11.34 -2.23
C LEU A 211 1.08 -11.28 -1.51
N LEU A 212 1.42 -10.13 -0.90
CA LEU A 212 2.63 -10.00 -0.09
C LEU A 212 2.54 -10.87 1.18
N LEU A 213 1.37 -10.97 1.81
CA LEU A 213 1.17 -11.84 2.98
C LEU A 213 1.50 -13.30 2.65
N LEU A 214 1.05 -13.81 1.50
CA LEU A 214 1.35 -15.20 1.09
C LEU A 214 2.85 -15.47 1.01
N GLY A 215 3.62 -14.54 0.45
CA GLY A 215 5.08 -14.68 0.38
C GLY A 215 5.75 -14.68 1.75
N ILE A 216 5.30 -13.83 2.67
CA ILE A 216 5.84 -13.80 4.04
C ILE A 216 5.45 -15.07 4.80
N PHE A 217 4.18 -15.51 4.70
CA PHE A 217 3.69 -16.74 5.32
C PHE A 217 4.47 -17.97 4.83
N GLU A 218 4.79 -18.04 3.53
CA GLU A 218 5.64 -19.09 2.98
C GLU A 218 7.05 -19.04 3.58
N LYS A 219 7.65 -17.84 3.64
CA LYS A 219 9.01 -17.62 4.17
C LYS A 219 9.14 -18.03 5.64
N ILE A 220 8.12 -17.79 6.46
CA ILE A 220 8.08 -18.23 7.86
C ILE A 220 7.50 -19.65 8.04
N ALA A 221 7.22 -20.35 6.94
CA ALA A 221 6.63 -21.70 6.90
C ALA A 221 5.31 -21.84 7.68
N ASN A 222 4.49 -20.79 7.74
CA ASN A 222 3.18 -20.78 8.40
C ASN A 222 2.06 -20.75 7.36
N TYR A 223 1.39 -21.88 7.16
CA TYR A 223 0.33 -22.04 6.16
C TYR A 223 -1.10 -21.98 6.71
N SER A 224 -1.28 -21.56 7.97
CA SER A 224 -2.58 -21.60 8.66
C SER A 224 -3.65 -20.72 7.99
N GLN A 225 -3.27 -19.55 7.46
CA GLN A 225 -4.19 -18.60 6.82
C GLN A 225 -4.16 -18.64 5.29
N PHE A 226 -3.34 -19.52 4.69
CA PHE A 226 -3.11 -19.54 3.24
C PHE A 226 -4.41 -19.74 2.43
N GLU A 227 -5.24 -20.71 2.83
CA GLU A 227 -6.48 -21.03 2.13
C GLU A 227 -7.51 -19.88 2.21
N ASP A 228 -7.62 -19.25 3.38
CA ASP A 228 -8.50 -18.09 3.59
C ASP A 228 -8.05 -16.89 2.74
N ILE A 229 -6.74 -16.61 2.68
CA ILE A 229 -6.18 -15.54 1.86
C ILE A 229 -6.44 -15.81 0.38
N LEU A 230 -6.20 -17.04 -0.11
CA LEU A 230 -6.46 -17.42 -1.50
C LEU A 230 -7.94 -17.31 -1.84
N TYR A 231 -8.84 -17.70 -0.93
CA TYR A 231 -10.27 -17.52 -1.10
C TYR A 231 -10.63 -16.03 -1.24
N LYS A 232 -10.13 -15.17 -0.33
CA LYS A 232 -10.38 -13.72 -0.36
C LYS A 232 -9.82 -13.04 -1.61
N LEU A 233 -8.63 -13.45 -2.08
CA LEU A 233 -8.06 -12.96 -3.34
C LEU A 233 -8.97 -13.26 -4.55
N ASN A 234 -9.52 -14.48 -4.61
CA ASN A 234 -10.46 -14.87 -5.66
C ASN A 234 -11.80 -14.12 -5.55
N GLU A 235 -12.28 -13.88 -4.33
CA GLU A 235 -13.47 -13.09 -4.05
C GLU A 235 -13.31 -11.64 -4.54
N ILE A 236 -12.20 -10.98 -4.18
CA ILE A 236 -11.86 -9.62 -4.63
C ILE A 236 -11.77 -9.56 -6.15
N THR A 237 -11.08 -10.51 -6.77
CA THR A 237 -10.93 -10.58 -8.23
C THR A 237 -12.29 -10.68 -8.93
N SER A 238 -13.19 -11.50 -8.39
CA SER A 238 -14.52 -11.70 -8.96
C SER A 238 -15.43 -10.48 -8.77
N LYS A 239 -15.34 -9.79 -7.62
CA LYS A 239 -16.12 -8.58 -7.33
C LYS A 239 -15.68 -7.39 -8.19
N SER A 240 -14.37 -7.17 -8.27
CA SER A 240 -13.77 -6.04 -9.00
C SER A 240 -13.70 -6.24 -10.51
N TYR A 241 -13.90 -7.47 -11.00
CA TYR A 241 -13.65 -7.88 -12.38
C TYR A 241 -12.22 -7.60 -12.86
N ASP A 242 -11.28 -7.48 -11.92
CA ASP A 242 -9.88 -7.20 -12.22
C ASP A 242 -9.04 -8.49 -12.23
N TYR A 243 -8.85 -9.02 -13.42
CA TYR A 243 -8.11 -10.26 -13.65
C TYR A 243 -6.61 -10.05 -13.91
N GLN A 244 -6.08 -8.81 -13.83
CA GLN A 244 -4.67 -8.55 -14.16
C GLN A 244 -3.70 -9.36 -13.30
N LYS A 245 -4.01 -9.54 -12.01
CA LYS A 245 -3.20 -10.31 -11.05
C LYS A 245 -3.60 -11.78 -10.92
N LYS A 246 -4.59 -12.25 -11.69
CA LYS A 246 -5.04 -13.64 -11.66
C LYS A 246 -3.92 -14.65 -11.94
N PRO A 247 -2.96 -14.40 -12.86
CA PRO A 247 -1.83 -15.31 -13.04
C PRO A 247 -0.99 -15.50 -11.75
N ILE A 248 -0.81 -14.44 -10.96
CA ILE A 248 -0.07 -14.49 -9.69
C ILE A 248 -0.87 -15.21 -8.61
N ILE A 249 -2.19 -15.04 -8.57
CA ILE A 249 -3.05 -15.80 -7.65
C ILE A 249 -2.94 -17.30 -7.95
N ARG A 250 -3.00 -17.66 -9.24
CA ARG A 250 -2.84 -19.05 -9.69
C ARG A 250 -1.45 -19.63 -9.39
N LEU A 251 -0.41 -18.79 -9.43
CA LEU A 251 0.92 -19.14 -8.96
C LEU A 251 0.89 -19.59 -7.49
N TRP A 252 0.30 -18.79 -6.61
CA TRP A 252 0.20 -19.15 -5.20
C TRP A 252 -0.67 -20.39 -4.96
N GLU A 253 -1.75 -20.56 -5.71
CA GLU A 253 -2.61 -21.74 -5.61
C GLU A 253 -1.88 -23.02 -6.02
N TRP A 254 -1.05 -22.99 -7.08
CA TRP A 254 -0.27 -24.17 -7.46
C TRP A 254 0.81 -24.47 -6.42
N ARG A 255 1.49 -23.44 -5.86
CA ARG A 255 2.53 -23.65 -4.86
C ARG A 255 1.95 -24.28 -3.61
N TYR A 256 0.80 -23.78 -3.17
CA TYR A 256 0.07 -24.35 -2.05
C TYR A 256 -0.37 -25.80 -2.33
N ALA A 257 -0.85 -26.08 -3.55
CA ALA A 257 -1.21 -27.44 -3.96
C ALA A 257 0.00 -28.39 -3.98
N LEU A 258 1.15 -27.97 -4.49
CA LEU A 258 2.38 -28.76 -4.52
C LEU A 258 2.95 -28.99 -3.12
N PHE A 259 3.22 -27.93 -2.38
CA PHE A 259 4.05 -28.03 -1.18
C PHE A 259 3.27 -28.38 0.08
N VAL A 260 1.98 -28.01 0.16
CA VAL A 260 1.14 -28.28 1.35
C VAL A 260 0.18 -29.45 1.08
N LYS A 261 -0.64 -29.37 0.02
CA LYS A 261 -1.64 -30.42 -0.28
C LYS A 261 -1.01 -31.67 -0.93
N LYS A 262 0.22 -31.57 -1.43
CA LYS A 262 0.95 -32.63 -2.17
C LYS A 262 0.19 -33.15 -3.39
N ASP A 263 -0.63 -32.31 -4.01
CA ASP A 263 -1.45 -32.64 -5.17
C ASP A 263 -0.89 -32.01 -6.45
N TYR A 264 -0.16 -32.83 -7.21
CA TYR A 264 0.44 -32.41 -8.48
C TYR A 264 -0.60 -32.09 -9.56
N SER A 265 -1.68 -32.88 -9.65
CA SER A 265 -2.65 -32.72 -10.73
C SER A 265 -3.41 -31.40 -10.58
N VAL A 266 -3.79 -31.05 -9.35
CA VAL A 266 -4.42 -29.76 -9.07
C VAL A 266 -3.44 -28.61 -9.33
N ALA A 267 -2.18 -28.74 -8.92
CA ALA A 267 -1.17 -27.73 -9.17
C ALA A 267 -0.93 -27.47 -10.68
N GLU A 268 -0.84 -28.54 -11.48
CA GLU A 268 -0.63 -28.42 -12.93
C GLU A 268 -1.81 -27.68 -13.60
N ASN A 269 -3.05 -27.95 -13.17
CA ASN A 269 -4.22 -27.23 -13.67
C ASN A 269 -4.12 -25.72 -13.40
N TYR A 270 -3.75 -25.33 -12.17
CA TYR A 270 -3.55 -23.92 -11.83
C TYR A 270 -2.43 -23.27 -12.65
N PHE A 271 -1.33 -23.97 -12.90
CA PHE A 271 -0.26 -23.48 -13.79
C PHE A 271 -0.76 -23.23 -15.21
N GLN A 272 -1.53 -24.16 -15.80
CA GLN A 272 -2.08 -23.95 -17.14
C GLN A 272 -3.05 -22.76 -17.18
N GLU A 273 -3.90 -22.61 -16.16
CA GLU A 273 -4.79 -21.47 -16.03
C GLU A 273 -4.03 -20.15 -15.92
N ALA A 274 -2.95 -20.09 -15.12
CA ALA A 274 -2.11 -18.91 -14.99
C ALA A 274 -1.57 -18.44 -16.35
N LYS A 275 -1.11 -19.38 -17.18
CA LYS A 275 -0.63 -19.08 -18.55
C LYS A 275 -1.75 -18.57 -19.46
N ILE A 276 -2.96 -19.10 -19.35
CA ILE A 276 -4.10 -18.63 -20.13
C ILE A 276 -4.39 -17.16 -19.77
N PHE A 277 -4.46 -16.83 -18.47
CA PHE A 277 -4.67 -15.45 -18.05
C PHE A 277 -3.54 -14.50 -18.48
N ALA A 278 -2.28 -14.93 -18.38
CA ALA A 278 -1.15 -14.12 -18.81
C ALA A 278 -1.17 -13.84 -20.33
N ARG A 279 -1.63 -14.81 -21.15
CA ARG A 279 -1.86 -14.61 -22.59
C ARG A 279 -3.01 -13.65 -22.87
N MET A 280 -4.10 -13.69 -22.09
CA MET A 280 -5.24 -12.79 -22.27
C MET A 280 -4.89 -11.33 -22.07
N ILE A 281 -3.91 -11.03 -21.21
CA ILE A 281 -3.40 -9.67 -20.96
C ILE A 281 -2.18 -9.31 -21.83
N ASP A 282 -1.86 -10.14 -22.83
CA ASP A 282 -0.74 -9.97 -23.76
C ASP A 282 0.62 -9.70 -23.06
N ASN A 283 0.86 -10.36 -21.92
CA ASN A 283 2.10 -10.19 -21.16
C ASN A 283 3.02 -11.40 -21.36
N SER A 284 3.84 -11.35 -22.40
CA SER A 284 4.79 -12.42 -22.72
C SER A 284 5.88 -12.60 -21.67
N HIS A 285 6.33 -11.51 -21.05
CA HIS A 285 7.33 -11.56 -19.97
C HIS A 285 6.82 -12.37 -18.78
N LEU A 286 5.58 -12.12 -18.36
CA LEU A 286 4.94 -12.84 -17.27
C LEU A 286 4.79 -14.34 -17.57
N ILE A 287 4.50 -14.73 -18.82
CA ILE A 287 4.43 -16.16 -19.20
C ILE A 287 5.78 -16.83 -18.98
N GLU A 288 6.87 -16.19 -19.42
CA GLU A 288 8.23 -16.71 -19.25
C GLU A 288 8.58 -16.88 -17.77
N GLN A 289 8.23 -15.90 -16.93
CA GLN A 289 8.46 -15.97 -15.48
C GLN A 289 7.66 -17.10 -14.82
N LEU A 290 6.38 -17.27 -15.19
CA LEU A 290 5.55 -18.36 -14.68
C LEU A 290 6.14 -19.74 -15.05
N GLU A 291 6.65 -19.89 -16.28
CA GLU A 291 7.27 -21.13 -16.73
C GLU A 291 8.56 -21.43 -15.97
N LYS A 292 9.43 -20.43 -15.77
CA LYS A 292 10.64 -20.57 -14.95
C LYS A 292 10.31 -20.98 -13.52
N GLN A 293 9.36 -20.30 -12.90
CA GLN A 293 8.94 -20.60 -11.52
C GLN A 293 8.36 -22.00 -11.40
N TRP A 294 7.51 -22.43 -12.33
CA TRP A 294 6.96 -23.79 -12.32
C TRP A 294 8.05 -24.86 -12.42
N GLN A 295 9.04 -24.68 -13.28
CA GLN A 295 10.16 -25.64 -13.37
C GLN A 295 10.98 -25.70 -12.08
N HIS A 296 11.23 -24.55 -11.46
CA HIS A 296 11.91 -24.48 -10.16
C HIS A 296 11.10 -25.22 -9.07
N ASP A 297 9.81 -24.93 -8.96
CA ASP A 297 8.93 -25.53 -7.95
C ASP A 297 8.85 -27.06 -8.12
N LEU A 298 8.80 -27.56 -9.36
CA LEU A 298 8.82 -28.99 -9.62
C LEU A 298 10.13 -29.65 -9.21
N GLN A 299 11.28 -29.02 -9.51
CA GLN A 299 12.58 -29.56 -9.09
C GLN A 299 12.63 -29.71 -7.56
N ASP A 300 12.17 -28.72 -6.82
CA ASP A 300 12.17 -28.75 -5.35
C ASP A 300 11.15 -29.76 -4.80
N PHE A 301 9.97 -29.84 -5.42
CA PHE A 301 8.94 -30.80 -5.03
C PHE A 301 9.41 -32.26 -5.18
N PHE A 302 10.12 -32.58 -6.27
CA PHE A 302 10.62 -33.93 -6.50
C PHE A 302 11.90 -34.24 -5.71
N LYS A 303 12.77 -33.25 -5.44
CA LYS A 303 13.92 -33.43 -4.52
C LYS A 303 13.46 -33.79 -3.11
N ASN A 304 12.41 -33.12 -2.61
CA ASN A 304 11.90 -33.32 -1.25
C ASN A 304 11.01 -34.58 -1.07
N LYS A 305 10.82 -35.39 -2.13
CA LYS A 305 10.11 -36.68 -2.09
C LYS A 305 11.03 -37.89 -1.86
N HIS A 306 12.34 -37.69 -1.89
CA HIS A 306 13.38 -38.70 -1.68
C HIS A 306 14.08 -38.51 -0.34
#